data_AF-A0A7M3U2C8-F1
#
_entry.id   AF-A0A7M3U2C8-F1
#
_cell.length_a   1.000
_cell.length_b   1.000
_cell.length_c   1.000
_cell.angle_alpha   90.00
_cell.angle_beta   90.00
_cell.angle_gamma   90.00
#
_symmetry.space_group_name_H-M   'P 1'
#
loop_
_entity.id
_entity.type
_entity.pdbx_description
1 polymer ?
#
loop_
_entity_poly.entity_id
_entity_poly.type
_entity_poly.pdbx_seq_one_letter_code
_entity_poly.pdbx_strand_id
1 'polypeptide(L)'
;MAQYEDLFAAAKAGSKDEFVRICKENVAYIAKHRIDENGNPFHIAASKGILLPALKEIIKYLEEDTKRKVEKAEGDKNWGESERLKEELKCNRKYIKDALCDKSYIRDNGRMAVSPLYFLDPAERKEVKKIAGIEGSFICNRKFHLCLYIIGAIACIAALCLSLYFLFLVSQSLALASVATIASGGSTCLLFKACSGIYGLYDESTIVTDPDAMQLFKNGLAPT
;
A
#
# COMPACT_ATOMS: atom_id res chain seq x y z
N MET A 1 27.44 4.37 12.04
CA MET A 1 27.12 2.97 11.68
C MET A 1 26.63 2.18 12.90
N ALA A 2 27.25 2.33 14.07
CA ALA A 2 26.82 1.70 15.34
C ALA A 2 25.34 1.93 15.72
N GLN A 3 24.88 3.19 15.76
CA GLN A 3 23.50 3.52 16.17
C GLN A 3 22.38 2.91 15.29
N TYR A 4 22.69 2.55 14.04
CA TYR A 4 21.76 1.86 13.16
C TYR A 4 21.66 0.36 13.47
N GLU A 5 22.75 -0.25 13.95
CA GLU A 5 22.76 -1.62 14.46
C GLU A 5 21.90 -1.75 15.71
N ASP A 6 21.94 -0.70 16.53
CA ASP A 6 21.22 -0.64 17.78
C ASP A 6 19.69 -0.63 17.57
N LEU A 7 19.17 -0.10 16.45
CA LEU A 7 17.72 -0.05 16.21
C LEU A 7 17.12 -1.43 15.94
N PHE A 8 17.80 -2.24 15.11
CA PHE A 8 17.39 -3.63 14.87
C PHE A 8 17.53 -4.46 16.15
N ALA A 9 18.60 -4.26 16.92
CA ALA A 9 18.80 -4.92 18.20
C ALA A 9 17.69 -4.56 19.21
N ALA A 10 17.35 -3.28 19.34
CA ALA A 10 16.28 -2.80 20.20
C ALA A 10 14.92 -3.39 19.80
N ALA A 11 14.63 -3.45 18.49
CA ALA A 11 13.42 -4.08 17.97
C ALA A 11 13.37 -5.57 18.32
N LYS A 12 14.46 -6.31 18.08
CA LYS A 12 14.55 -7.76 18.39
C LYS A 12 14.39 -8.05 19.87
N ALA A 13 14.98 -7.22 20.71
CA ALA A 13 14.88 -7.30 22.16
C ALA A 13 13.47 -6.96 22.68
N GLY A 14 12.61 -6.36 21.85
CA GLY A 14 11.30 -5.88 22.32
C GLY A 14 11.41 -4.65 23.23
N SER A 15 12.54 -3.92 23.19
CA SER A 15 12.76 -2.76 24.06
C SER A 15 12.14 -1.52 23.43
N LYS A 16 10.87 -1.24 23.78
CA LYS A 16 10.12 -0.09 23.26
C LYS A 16 10.83 1.24 23.55
N ASP A 17 11.32 1.45 24.77
CA ASP A 17 11.94 2.72 25.16
C ASP A 17 13.24 2.97 24.40
N GLU A 18 14.09 1.95 24.27
CA GLU A 18 15.34 2.07 23.51
C GLU A 18 15.09 2.26 22.01
N PHE A 19 14.11 1.54 21.46
CA PHE A 19 13.68 1.69 20.08
C PHE A 19 13.23 3.13 19.79
N VAL A 20 12.40 3.69 20.67
CA VAL A 20 11.93 5.08 20.55
C VAL A 20 13.09 6.06 20.70
N ARG A 21 13.99 5.86 21.66
CA ARG A 21 15.16 6.71 21.91
C ARG A 21 16.00 6.86 20.64
N ILE A 22 16.34 5.74 19.99
CA ILE A 22 17.14 5.72 18.76
C ILE A 22 16.37 6.38 17.60
N CYS A 23 15.06 6.12 17.48
CA CYS A 23 14.24 6.76 16.44
C CYS A 23 14.16 8.29 16.59
N LYS A 24 14.17 8.81 17.83
CA LYS A 24 14.17 10.25 18.10
C LYS A 24 15.47 10.94 17.67
N GLU A 25 16.59 10.22 17.64
CA GLU A 25 17.86 10.73 17.12
C GLU A 25 17.86 10.84 15.60
N ASN A 26 17.34 9.82 14.91
CA ASN A 26 17.19 9.84 13.45
C ASN A 26 16.09 8.90 12.95
N VAL A 27 14.96 9.48 12.58
CA VAL A 27 13.79 8.75 12.08
C VAL A 27 14.10 7.98 10.80
N ALA A 28 15.01 8.45 9.95
CA ALA A 28 15.32 7.79 8.67
C ALA A 28 15.88 6.37 8.84
N TYR A 29 16.36 6.01 10.04
CA TYR A 29 16.84 4.65 10.33
C TYR A 29 15.73 3.59 10.24
N ILE A 30 14.47 3.95 10.45
CA ILE A 30 13.34 3.00 10.34
C ILE A 30 13.07 2.53 8.90
N ALA A 31 13.49 3.32 7.89
CA ALA A 31 13.24 3.03 6.48
C ALA A 31 14.40 2.27 5.83
N LYS A 32 15.47 1.97 6.58
CA LYS A 32 16.63 1.27 6.06
C LYS A 32 16.43 -0.24 6.17
N HIS A 33 17.01 -0.94 5.20
CA HIS A 33 17.04 -2.40 5.15
C HIS A 33 18.42 -2.92 5.52
N ARG A 34 18.44 -4.17 5.97
CA ARG A 34 19.64 -4.94 6.26
C ARG A 34 19.65 -6.16 5.36
N ILE A 35 20.83 -6.58 4.92
CA ILE A 35 20.98 -7.77 4.06
C ILE A 35 20.75 -9.04 4.90
N ASP A 36 21.13 -8.98 6.18
CA ASP A 36 21.02 -10.05 7.17
C ASP A 36 19.66 -10.10 7.87
N GLU A 37 18.76 -9.15 7.60
CA GLU A 37 17.45 -9.07 8.23
C GLU A 37 16.35 -9.17 7.19
N ASN A 38 15.31 -9.92 7.54
CA ASN A 38 14.10 -9.94 6.73
C ASN A 38 13.25 -8.72 7.09
N GLY A 39 13.18 -7.76 6.18
CA GLY A 39 12.41 -6.53 6.34
C GLY A 39 13.11 -5.38 7.08
N ASN A 40 12.40 -4.27 7.22
CA ASN A 40 12.84 -3.10 7.99
C ASN A 40 12.56 -3.25 9.51
N PRO A 41 13.09 -2.37 10.38
CA PRO A 41 12.90 -2.44 11.84
C PRO A 41 11.43 -2.48 12.30
N PHE A 42 10.50 -1.86 11.57
CA PHE A 42 9.09 -1.89 11.93
C PHE A 42 8.47 -3.27 11.80
N HIS A 43 8.94 -4.13 10.88
CA HIS A 43 8.48 -5.51 10.80
C HIS A 43 8.78 -6.26 12.10
N ILE A 44 10.00 -6.11 12.59
CA ILE A 44 10.45 -6.74 13.83
C ILE A 44 9.69 -6.16 15.02
N ALA A 45 9.60 -4.83 15.13
CA ALA A 45 8.86 -4.15 16.20
C ALA A 45 7.37 -4.55 16.23
N ALA A 46 6.74 -4.75 15.07
CA ALA A 46 5.36 -5.21 14.96
C ALA A 46 5.22 -6.65 15.45
N SER A 47 6.12 -7.55 15.02
CA SER A 47 6.13 -8.94 15.47
C SER A 47 6.34 -9.11 16.98
N LYS A 48 6.97 -8.11 17.62
CA LYS A 48 7.23 -8.05 19.06
C LYS A 48 6.15 -7.31 19.84
N GLY A 49 5.12 -6.79 19.18
CA GLY A 49 4.02 -6.06 19.82
C GLY A 49 4.41 -4.69 20.38
N ILE A 50 5.53 -4.10 19.94
CA ILE A 50 6.00 -2.79 20.44
C ILE A 50 5.75 -1.64 19.45
N LEU A 51 5.36 -1.94 18.20
CA LEU A 51 5.27 -0.94 17.14
C LEU A 51 4.25 0.18 17.43
N LEU A 52 3.01 -0.16 17.79
CA LEU A 52 1.96 0.83 18.07
C LEU A 52 2.34 1.79 19.22
N PRO A 53 2.73 1.31 20.41
CA PRO A 53 3.10 2.22 21.50
C PRO A 53 4.35 3.05 21.15
N ALA A 54 5.34 2.47 20.47
CA ALA A 54 6.51 3.22 20.01
C ALA A 54 6.15 4.32 19.02
N LEU A 55 5.29 4.02 18.03
CA LEU A 55 4.87 4.95 17.00
C LEU A 55 4.12 6.16 17.58
N LYS A 56 3.22 5.93 18.56
CA LYS A 56 2.54 7.01 19.29
C LYS A 56 3.54 7.98 19.92
N GLU A 57 4.57 7.44 20.57
CA GLU A 57 5.56 8.24 21.26
C GLU A 57 6.48 9.01 20.29
N ILE A 58 6.90 8.35 19.20
CA ILE A 58 7.73 8.97 18.15
C ILE A 58 6.99 10.14 17.51
N ILE A 59 5.75 9.94 17.05
CA ILE A 59 4.97 10.98 16.38
C ILE A 59 4.71 12.16 17.31
N LYS A 60 4.29 11.90 18.55
CA LYS A 60 4.08 12.95 19.55
C LYS A 60 5.35 13.78 19.77
N TYR A 61 6.49 13.11 19.95
CA TYR A 61 7.77 13.81 20.11
C TYR A 61 8.12 14.68 18.90
N LEU A 62 7.99 14.15 17.69
CA LEU A 62 8.31 14.89 16.46
C LEU A 62 7.42 16.14 16.30
N GLU A 63 6.13 16.01 16.59
CA GLU A 63 5.18 17.14 16.53
C GLU A 63 5.52 18.21 17.58
N GLU A 64 5.69 17.82 18.84
CA GLU A 64 5.96 18.74 19.94
C GLU A 64 7.32 19.41 19.82
N ASP A 65 8.36 18.66 19.46
CA ASP A 65 9.71 19.19 19.32
C ASP A 65 9.83 20.14 18.13
N THR A 66 9.26 19.77 16.98
CA THR A 66 9.22 20.65 15.80
C THR A 66 8.46 21.93 16.11
N LYS A 67 7.29 21.83 16.76
CA LYS A 67 6.47 23.00 17.11
C LYS A 67 7.26 23.99 17.96
N ARG A 68 7.93 23.52 19.02
CA ARG A 68 8.77 24.38 19.89
C ARG A 68 9.90 25.05 19.12
N LYS A 69 10.59 24.31 18.25
CA LYS A 69 11.70 24.85 17.45
C LYS A 69 11.22 25.87 16.42
N VAL A 70 10.07 25.64 15.80
CA VAL A 70 9.44 26.57 14.85
C VAL A 70 9.02 27.86 15.56
N GLU A 71 8.33 27.77 16.70
CA GLU A 71 7.92 28.95 17.48
C GLU A 71 9.13 29.81 17.89
N LYS A 72 10.23 29.16 18.29
CA LYS A 72 11.49 29.84 18.59
C LYS A 72 12.07 30.52 17.35
N ALA A 73 12.18 29.81 16.23
CA ALA A 73 12.73 30.35 14.99
C ALA A 73 11.90 31.54 14.45
N GLU A 74 10.57 31.47 14.53
CA GLU A 74 9.67 32.56 14.14
C GLU A 74 9.78 33.76 15.08
N GLY A 75 9.92 33.52 16.40
CA GLY A 75 10.21 34.56 17.38
C GLY A 75 11.54 35.29 17.10
N ASP A 76 12.56 34.55 16.67
CA ASP A 76 13.86 35.07 16.25
C ASP A 76 13.84 35.69 14.82
N LYS A 77 12.67 35.75 14.16
CA LYS A 77 12.47 36.17 12.75
C LYS A 77 13.31 35.38 11.73
N ASN A 78 13.71 34.17 12.09
CA ASN A 78 14.43 33.25 11.22
C ASN A 78 13.45 32.36 10.44
N TRP A 79 12.80 32.96 9.43
CA TRP A 79 11.81 32.27 8.61
C TRP A 79 12.38 31.09 7.81
N GLY A 80 13.64 31.18 7.38
CA GLY A 80 14.32 30.09 6.67
C GLY A 80 14.46 28.83 7.53
N GLU A 81 14.79 29.00 8.81
CA GLU A 81 14.86 27.89 9.76
C GLU A 81 13.48 27.32 10.08
N SER A 82 12.46 28.16 10.27
CA SER A 82 11.08 27.71 10.48
C SER A 82 10.59 26.81 9.33
N GLU A 83 10.80 27.22 8.08
CA GLU A 83 10.41 26.42 6.91
C GLU A 83 11.23 25.12 6.80
N ARG A 84 12.54 25.17 7.10
CA ARG A 84 13.38 23.97 7.13
C ARG A 84 12.86 22.93 8.12
N LEU A 85 12.48 23.34 9.33
CA LEU A 85 11.95 22.46 10.38
C LEU A 85 10.59 21.86 9.98
N LYS A 86 9.71 22.65 9.37
CA LYS A 86 8.43 22.16 8.85
C LYS A 86 8.62 21.11 7.77
N GLU A 87 9.59 21.31 6.88
CA GLU A 87 9.91 20.35 5.82
C GLU A 87 10.58 19.08 6.38
N GLU A 88 11.46 19.22 7.37
CA GLU A 88 12.05 18.07 8.08
C GLU A 88 10.98 17.20 8.73
N LEU A 89 9.95 17.79 9.36
CA LEU A 89 8.82 17.05 9.90
C LEU A 89 8.05 16.29 8.82
N LYS A 90 7.82 16.89 7.65
CA LYS A 90 7.18 16.18 6.51
C LYS A 90 8.03 15.00 6.04
N CYS A 91 9.34 15.20 5.90
CA CYS A 91 10.28 14.13 5.54
C CYS A 91 10.27 12.98 6.55
N ASN A 92 10.30 13.29 7.86
CA ASN A 92 10.24 12.29 8.92
C ASN A 92 8.93 11.50 8.88
N ARG A 93 7.78 12.16 8.67
CA ARG A 93 6.50 11.47 8.47
C ARG A 93 6.52 10.57 7.24
N LYS A 94 7.15 11.01 6.15
CA LYS A 94 7.30 10.21 4.94
C LYS A 94 8.10 8.94 5.21
N TYR A 95 9.24 9.01 5.90
CA TYR A 95 10.02 7.82 6.28
C TYR A 95 9.21 6.82 7.09
N ILE A 96 8.41 7.30 8.06
CA ILE A 96 7.52 6.45 8.86
C ILE A 96 6.50 5.76 7.97
N LYS A 97 5.85 6.52 7.09
CA LYS A 97 4.84 6.00 6.17
C LYS A 97 5.43 4.96 5.23
N ASP A 98 6.58 5.25 4.63
CA ASP A 98 7.26 4.36 3.69
C ASP A 98 7.66 3.06 4.40
N ALA A 99 8.22 3.12 5.60
CA ALA A 99 8.57 1.94 6.39
C ALA A 99 7.35 1.08 6.80
N LEU A 100 6.20 1.69 7.09
CA LEU A 100 4.96 0.95 7.41
C LEU A 100 4.31 0.30 6.18
N CYS A 101 4.55 0.85 4.99
CA CYS A 101 4.02 0.35 3.73
C CYS A 101 4.97 -0.60 3.00
N ASP A 102 6.24 -0.62 3.40
CA ASP A 102 7.28 -1.47 2.84
C ASP A 102 6.90 -2.96 2.96
N LYS A 103 6.98 -3.67 1.84
CA LYS A 103 6.65 -5.11 1.71
C LYS A 103 7.92 -5.92 1.45
N SER A 104 8.98 -5.65 2.19
CA SER A 104 10.25 -6.35 2.04
C SER A 104 10.37 -7.62 2.87
N TYR A 105 9.47 -7.84 3.84
CA TYR A 105 9.50 -9.05 4.66
C TYR A 105 8.89 -10.23 3.92
N ILE A 106 9.68 -11.27 3.71
CA ILE A 106 9.27 -12.49 3.02
C ILE A 106 8.80 -13.53 4.05
N ARG A 107 7.55 -13.97 3.95
CA ARG A 107 6.90 -14.96 4.80
C ARG A 107 6.57 -16.23 4.00
N ASP A 108 6.20 -17.31 4.70
CA ASP A 108 5.73 -18.57 4.15
C ASP A 108 6.70 -19.19 3.13
N ASN A 109 7.97 -19.30 3.53
CA ASN A 109 9.05 -19.90 2.74
C ASN A 109 9.22 -19.27 1.34
N GLY A 110 9.14 -17.94 1.24
CA GLY A 110 9.37 -17.23 -0.02
C GLY A 110 8.11 -16.80 -0.77
N ARG A 111 6.92 -17.20 -0.30
CA ARG A 111 5.69 -17.07 -1.09
C ARG A 111 4.98 -15.74 -0.92
N MET A 112 5.24 -15.01 0.16
CA MET A 112 4.44 -13.84 0.51
C MET A 112 5.31 -12.69 0.99
N ALA A 113 5.21 -11.55 0.32
CA ALA A 113 5.82 -10.29 0.77
C ALA A 113 4.82 -9.50 1.61
N VAL A 114 5.13 -9.27 2.89
CA VAL A 114 4.23 -8.61 3.85
C VAL A 114 4.84 -7.33 4.40
N SER A 115 3.99 -6.39 4.80
CA SER A 115 4.41 -5.17 5.50
C SER A 115 4.33 -5.30 7.01
N PRO A 116 4.88 -4.36 7.81
CA PRO A 116 4.79 -4.39 9.27
C PRO A 116 3.35 -4.49 9.78
N LEU A 117 2.41 -3.90 9.03
CA LEU A 117 0.98 -3.88 9.37
C LEU A 117 0.35 -5.28 9.39
N TYR A 118 0.95 -6.25 8.71
CA TYR A 118 0.48 -7.63 8.68
C TYR A 118 0.52 -8.29 10.07
N PHE A 119 1.53 -7.96 10.88
CA PHE A 119 1.73 -8.53 12.21
C PHE A 119 0.82 -7.94 13.29
N LEU A 120 0.11 -6.85 12.97
CA LEU A 120 -0.81 -6.18 13.89
C LEU A 120 -2.21 -6.75 13.76
N ASP A 121 -2.94 -6.77 14.87
CA ASP A 121 -4.38 -7.07 14.84
C ASP A 121 -5.17 -5.96 14.11
N PRO A 122 -6.42 -6.23 13.70
CA PRO A 122 -7.20 -5.27 12.92
C PRO A 122 -7.43 -3.90 13.59
N ALA A 123 -7.55 -3.86 14.92
CA ALA A 123 -7.77 -2.62 15.66
C ALA A 123 -6.47 -1.80 15.73
N GLU A 124 -5.36 -2.45 16.10
CA GLU A 124 -4.03 -1.82 16.11
C GLU A 124 -3.64 -1.32 14.72
N ARG A 125 -3.88 -2.12 13.68
CA ARG A 125 -3.61 -1.74 12.28
C ARG A 125 -4.36 -0.47 11.88
N LYS A 126 -5.64 -0.37 12.26
CA LYS A 126 -6.46 0.83 11.98
C LYS A 126 -5.89 2.05 12.69
N GLU A 127 -5.45 1.88 13.94
CA GLU A 127 -4.86 2.96 14.72
C GLU A 127 -3.51 3.40 14.17
N VAL A 128 -2.60 2.47 13.87
CA VAL A 128 -1.30 2.75 13.24
C VAL A 128 -1.48 3.51 11.93
N LYS A 129 -2.42 3.06 11.06
CA LYS A 129 -2.72 3.76 9.81
C LYS A 129 -3.20 5.20 10.05
N LYS A 130 -4.07 5.41 11.03
CA LYS A 130 -4.56 6.74 11.40
C LYS A 130 -3.43 7.65 11.87
N ILE A 131 -2.57 7.15 12.77
CA ILE A 131 -1.42 7.91 13.31
C ILE A 131 -0.44 8.29 12.22
N ALA A 132 -0.13 7.37 11.31
CA ALA A 132 0.82 7.58 10.23
C ALA A 132 0.25 8.38 9.04
N GLY A 133 -1.02 8.82 9.09
CA GLY A 133 -1.67 9.46 7.94
C GLY A 133 -1.72 8.55 6.70
N ILE A 134 -1.76 7.24 6.92
CA ILE A 134 -2.01 6.26 5.86
C ILE A 134 -3.51 6.25 5.65
N GLU A 135 -3.98 7.16 4.81
CA GLU A 135 -5.34 7.10 4.30
C GLU A 135 -5.55 5.71 3.69
N GLY A 136 -6.60 5.03 4.12
CA GLY A 136 -7.11 3.91 3.34
C GLY A 136 -7.53 4.51 2.02
N SER A 137 -6.74 4.32 0.97
CA SER A 137 -7.15 4.61 -0.39
C SER A 137 -8.53 3.99 -0.56
N PHE A 138 -9.57 4.83 -0.66
CA PHE A 138 -10.94 4.37 -0.96
C PHE A 138 -10.94 3.49 -2.22
N ILE A 139 -9.96 3.76 -3.09
CA ILE A 139 -9.64 3.06 -4.32
C ILE A 139 -9.30 1.57 -4.07
N CYS A 140 -8.78 1.17 -2.91
CA CYS A 140 -8.35 -0.21 -2.62
C CYS A 140 -9.35 -1.01 -1.78
N ASN A 141 -10.56 -0.48 -1.54
CA ASN A 141 -11.57 -1.24 -0.84
C ASN A 141 -12.21 -2.23 -1.82
N ARG A 142 -11.98 -3.54 -1.61
CA ARG A 142 -12.60 -4.62 -2.39
C ARG A 142 -14.12 -4.44 -2.56
N LYS A 143 -14.82 -3.88 -1.57
CA LYS A 143 -16.26 -3.58 -1.66
C LYS A 143 -16.56 -2.44 -2.64
N PHE A 144 -15.68 -1.45 -2.72
CA PHE A 144 -15.79 -0.32 -3.66
C PHE A 144 -15.52 -0.76 -5.10
N HIS A 145 -14.47 -1.56 -5.34
CA HIS A 145 -14.24 -2.16 -6.66
C HIS A 145 -15.37 -3.08 -7.10
N LEU A 146 -15.92 -3.89 -6.19
CA LEU A 146 -17.09 -4.71 -6.48
C LEU A 146 -18.30 -3.83 -6.84
N CYS A 147 -18.55 -2.74 -6.11
CA CYS A 147 -19.58 -1.76 -6.45
C CYS A 147 -19.36 -1.14 -7.83
N LEU A 148 -18.13 -0.70 -8.16
CA LEU A 148 -17.81 -0.15 -9.48
C LEU A 148 -18.02 -1.18 -10.60
N TYR A 149 -17.65 -2.44 -10.36
CA TYR A 149 -17.88 -3.52 -11.32
C TYR A 149 -19.38 -3.78 -11.54
N ILE A 150 -20.18 -3.81 -10.46
CA ILE A 150 -21.64 -3.97 -10.55
C ILE A 150 -22.25 -2.80 -11.34
N ILE A 151 -21.87 -1.56 -11.04
CA ILE A 151 -22.37 -0.37 -11.75
C ILE A 151 -21.96 -0.41 -13.22
N GLY A 152 -20.71 -0.77 -13.51
CA GLY A 152 -20.20 -0.93 -14.88
C GLY A 152 -20.96 -2.01 -15.66
N ALA A 153 -21.23 -3.16 -15.04
CA ALA A 153 -22.00 -4.23 -15.65
C ALA A 153 -23.44 -3.80 -15.97
N ILE A 154 -24.11 -3.10 -15.04
CA ILE A 154 -25.46 -2.55 -15.28
C ILE A 154 -25.44 -1.55 -16.43
N ALA A 155 -24.45 -0.65 -16.48
CA ALA A 155 -24.31 0.32 -17.56
C ALA A 155 -24.07 -0.35 -18.92
N CYS A 156 -23.23 -1.39 -18.97
CA CYS A 156 -23.01 -2.18 -20.18
C CYS A 156 -24.28 -2.91 -20.65
N ILE A 157 -25.04 -3.52 -19.73
CA ILE A 157 -26.32 -4.17 -20.05
C ILE A 157 -27.30 -3.14 -20.60
N ALA A 158 -27.44 -1.98 -19.95
CA ALA A 158 -28.32 -0.92 -20.41
C ALA A 158 -27.94 -0.41 -21.80
N ALA A 159 -26.64 -0.18 -22.05
CA ALA A 159 -26.14 0.22 -23.36
C ALA A 159 -26.43 -0.84 -24.43
N LEU A 160 -26.20 -2.13 -24.14
CA LEU A 160 -26.52 -3.22 -25.06
C LEU A 160 -28.02 -3.30 -25.35
N CYS A 161 -28.87 -3.17 -24.33
CA CYS A 161 -30.33 -3.14 -24.50
C CYS A 161 -30.78 -1.96 -25.37
N LEU A 162 -30.22 -0.76 -25.15
CA LEU A 162 -30.51 0.42 -25.96
C LEU A 162 -30.03 0.24 -27.40
N SER A 163 -28.81 -0.26 -27.61
CA SER A 163 -28.27 -0.53 -28.95
C SER A 163 -29.12 -1.55 -29.70
N LEU A 164 -29.55 -2.64 -29.04
CA LEU A 164 -30.43 -3.64 -29.63
C LEU A 164 -31.83 -3.08 -29.92
N TYR A 165 -32.35 -2.21 -29.06
CA TYR A 165 -33.62 -1.53 -29.28
C TYR A 165 -33.56 -0.62 -30.53
N PHE A 166 -32.51 0.20 -30.66
CA PHE A 166 -32.29 0.99 -31.88
C PHE A 166 -32.08 0.10 -33.12
N LEU A 167 -31.37 -1.02 -32.99
CA LEU A 167 -31.20 -1.98 -34.07
C LEU A 167 -32.54 -2.59 -34.49
N PHE A 168 -33.40 -2.92 -33.53
CA PHE A 168 -34.72 -3.50 -33.78
C PHE A 168 -35.64 -2.52 -34.51
N LEU A 169 -35.58 -1.23 -34.17
CA LEU A 169 -36.32 -0.17 -34.89
C LEU A 169 -35.89 -0.05 -36.35
N VAL A 170 -34.63 -0.35 -36.67
CA VAL A 170 -34.09 -0.30 -38.03
C VAL A 170 -34.28 -1.61 -38.79
N SER A 171 -34.07 -2.76 -38.12
CA SER A 171 -34.18 -4.10 -38.70
C SER A 171 -34.32 -5.19 -37.64
N GLN A 172 -35.47 -5.88 -37.64
CA GLN A 172 -35.76 -6.96 -36.70
C GLN A 172 -34.87 -8.19 -36.89
N SER A 173 -34.53 -8.54 -38.14
CA SER A 173 -33.69 -9.69 -38.46
C SER A 173 -32.24 -9.49 -38.02
N LEU A 174 -31.72 -8.26 -38.15
CA LEU A 174 -30.38 -7.90 -37.70
C LEU A 174 -30.27 -7.90 -36.17
N ALA A 175 -31.31 -7.43 -35.48
CA ALA A 175 -31.37 -7.46 -34.01
C ALA A 175 -31.38 -8.90 -33.49
N LEU A 176 -32.18 -9.78 -34.10
CA LEU A 176 -32.28 -11.19 -33.71
C LEU A 176 -30.96 -11.95 -33.94
N ALA A 177 -30.29 -11.72 -35.07
CA ALA A 177 -28.99 -12.30 -35.37
C ALA A 177 -27.89 -11.82 -34.40
N SER A 178 -27.94 -10.55 -33.99
CA SER A 178 -27.02 -9.97 -33.00
C SER A 178 -27.20 -10.61 -31.62
N VAL A 179 -28.45 -10.81 -31.18
CA VAL A 179 -28.77 -11.52 -29.92
C VAL A 179 -28.29 -12.97 -29.97
N ALA A 180 -28.54 -13.68 -31.06
CA ALA A 180 -28.09 -15.06 -31.24
C ALA A 180 -26.55 -15.19 -31.19
N THR A 181 -25.83 -14.21 -31.73
CA THR A 181 -24.35 -14.16 -31.70
C THR A 181 -23.80 -13.87 -30.31
N ILE A 182 -24.41 -12.93 -29.58
CA ILE A 182 -24.04 -12.62 -28.19
C ILE A 182 -24.27 -13.84 -27.28
N ALA A 183 -25.40 -14.54 -27.46
CA ALA A 183 -25.77 -15.72 -26.68
C ALA A 183 -24.88 -16.95 -26.97
N SER A 184 -24.41 -17.12 -28.21
CA SER A 184 -23.63 -18.29 -28.64
C SER A 184 -22.10 -18.15 -28.51
N GLY A 185 -21.54 -16.93 -28.40
CA GLY A 185 -20.08 -16.77 -28.31
C GLY A 185 -19.55 -15.55 -27.56
N GLY A 186 -20.37 -14.56 -27.20
CA GLY A 186 -19.89 -13.31 -26.56
C GLY A 186 -19.70 -13.38 -25.05
N SER A 187 -20.49 -14.21 -24.36
CA SER A 187 -20.55 -14.26 -22.89
C SER A 187 -19.33 -14.94 -22.25
N THR A 188 -18.75 -15.95 -22.90
CA THR A 188 -17.59 -16.72 -22.39
C THR A 188 -16.27 -15.93 -22.42
N CYS A 189 -16.08 -15.08 -23.43
CA CYS A 189 -14.85 -14.27 -23.57
C CYS A 189 -14.80 -13.10 -22.56
N LEU A 190 -15.94 -12.49 -22.26
CA LEU A 190 -16.02 -11.40 -21.26
C LEU A 190 -15.95 -11.92 -19.83
N LEU A 191 -16.53 -13.09 -19.53
CA LEU A 191 -16.48 -13.71 -18.21
C LEU A 191 -15.04 -14.10 -17.83
N PHE A 192 -14.29 -14.68 -18.76
CA PHE A 192 -12.87 -15.05 -18.55
C PHE A 192 -11.98 -13.84 -18.28
N LYS A 193 -12.19 -12.73 -19.01
CA LYS A 193 -11.42 -11.48 -18.86
C LYS A 193 -11.79 -10.68 -17.60
N ALA A 194 -13.04 -10.79 -17.15
CA ALA A 194 -13.48 -10.24 -15.87
C ALA A 194 -12.96 -11.05 -14.68
N CYS A 195 -12.94 -12.38 -14.77
CA CYS A 195 -12.40 -13.26 -13.73
C CYS A 195 -10.88 -13.07 -13.53
N SER A 196 -10.10 -12.86 -14.60
CA SER A 196 -8.67 -12.60 -14.49
C SER A 196 -8.34 -11.22 -13.91
N GLY A 197 -9.15 -10.19 -14.21
CA GLY A 197 -9.02 -8.87 -13.58
C GLY A 197 -9.39 -8.84 -12.08
N ILE A 198 -10.34 -9.67 -11.66
CA ILE A 198 -10.73 -9.81 -10.24
C ILE A 198 -9.66 -10.56 -9.43
N TYR A 199 -8.94 -11.50 -10.04
CA TYR A 199 -7.83 -12.20 -9.38
C TYR A 199 -6.64 -11.28 -9.08
N GLY A 200 -6.38 -10.27 -9.93
CA GLY A 200 -5.31 -9.28 -9.70
C GLY A 200 -5.58 -8.29 -8.54
N LEU A 201 -6.84 -8.09 -8.16
CA LEU A 201 -7.25 -7.23 -7.03
C LEU A 201 -7.27 -7.96 -5.68
N TYR A 202 -7.11 -9.28 -5.69
CA TYR A 202 -7.27 -10.10 -4.49
C TYR A 202 -6.08 -10.04 -3.52
N ASP A 203 -4.95 -9.47 -3.95
CA ASP A 203 -3.66 -9.72 -3.32
C ASP A 203 -2.96 -8.46 -2.79
N GLU A 204 -3.69 -7.39 -2.49
CA GLU A 204 -3.09 -6.09 -2.17
C GLU A 204 -2.27 -6.04 -0.86
N SER A 205 -2.37 -7.08 0.00
CA SER A 205 -1.47 -7.30 1.15
C SER A 205 -0.28 -8.22 0.87
N THR A 206 -0.13 -8.67 -0.38
CA THR A 206 0.61 -9.87 -0.78
C THR A 206 1.32 -9.70 -2.14
N ILE A 207 1.07 -8.59 -2.89
CA ILE A 207 1.67 -8.34 -4.20
C ILE A 207 3.20 -8.40 -4.08
N VAL A 208 3.74 -9.57 -4.39
CA VAL A 208 5.07 -9.77 -4.91
C VAL A 208 5.02 -9.12 -6.29
N THR A 209 5.75 -8.02 -6.46
CA THR A 209 6.12 -7.63 -7.83
C THR A 209 7.14 -8.68 -8.24
N ASP A 210 6.68 -9.72 -8.93
CA ASP A 210 7.52 -10.83 -9.38
C ASP A 210 8.66 -10.27 -10.25
N PRO A 211 9.92 -10.31 -9.77
CA PRO A 211 11.06 -9.87 -10.58
C PRO A 211 11.34 -10.84 -11.75
N ASP A 212 10.79 -12.06 -11.71
CA ASP A 212 11.02 -13.10 -12.71
C ASP A 212 9.99 -13.10 -13.85
N ALA A 213 8.85 -12.42 -13.69
CA ALA A 213 7.92 -12.14 -14.79
C ALA A 213 8.57 -11.27 -15.89
N MET A 214 9.57 -10.45 -15.54
CA MET A 214 10.31 -9.62 -16.50
C MET A 214 11.49 -10.36 -17.18
N GLN A 215 11.98 -11.46 -16.59
CA GLN A 215 13.04 -12.27 -17.20
C GLN A 215 12.51 -13.29 -18.21
N LEU A 216 11.30 -13.82 -18.01
CA LEU A 216 10.66 -14.72 -18.98
C LEU A 216 10.30 -14.03 -20.31
N PHE A 217 10.05 -12.71 -20.31
CA PHE A 217 9.84 -11.93 -21.54
C PHE A 217 11.13 -11.63 -22.31
N LYS A 218 12.30 -11.69 -21.68
CA LYS A 218 13.60 -11.44 -22.34
C LYS A 218 14.20 -12.69 -22.98
N ASN A 219 13.89 -13.88 -22.47
CA ASN A 219 14.49 -15.13 -22.96
C ASN A 219 13.62 -15.91 -23.97
N GLY A 220 12.43 -15.40 -24.32
CA GLY A 220 11.51 -16.03 -25.29
C GLY A 220 11.60 -15.51 -26.73
N LEU A 221 12.50 -14.59 -27.04
CA LEU A 221 12.69 -14.01 -28.38
C LEU A 221 14.16 -14.17 -28.82
N ALA A 222 14.59 -15.42 -28.97
CA ALA A 222 15.70 -15.76 -29.85
C ALA A 222 15.12 -16.62 -30.99
N PRO A 223 15.20 -16.18 -32.25
CA PRO A 223 14.70 -16.96 -33.38
C PRO A 223 15.66 -18.13 -33.62
N THR A 224 15.12 -19.35 -33.69
CA THR A 224 15.69 -20.40 -34.53
C THR A 224 15.16 -20.27 -35.94
#